data_AF-U9SWY0-F1
#
_entry.id   AF-U9SWY0-F1
#
_cell.length_a   1.000
_cell.length_b   1.000
_cell.length_c   1.000
_cell.angle_alpha   90.00
_cell.angle_beta   90.00
_cell.angle_gamma   90.00
#
_symmetry.space_group_name_H-M   'P 1'
#
loop_
_entity.id
_entity.type
_entity.pdbx_description
1 polymer ?
#
loop_
_entity_poly.entity_id
_entity_poly.type
_entity_poly.pdbx_seq_one_letter_code
_entity_poly.pdbx_strand_id
1 'polypeptide(L)'
;MSSNKVTEIIFLGTGTSSGVPVIACLTDPEQNCETCMSTLTPEGEVNVRRNTSLLVRVNHEDGRVRNIVIDCGKTFYVSALKWWPYHKLRQLDAIILTHPHADAINGLDDLRAWTLNKVIQEYIPIYLTNNTLEAVKTLFPYIVDAKQATGGGDLPAFQWNLIDPNRPFTVEGLEFIPLPVHHGKYFTTNEPYIYVGFKFDNITYISDCNFIPEDILTKVQGSKILILDALNC
;
A
#
# COMPACT_ATOMS: atom_id res chain seq x y z
N MET A 1 8.54 -10.56 -27.98
CA MET A 1 7.87 -9.57 -27.11
C MET A 1 7.74 -10.23 -25.75
N SER A 2 8.37 -9.68 -24.71
CA SER A 2 8.18 -10.17 -23.34
C SER A 2 6.68 -10.11 -23.02
N SER A 3 6.05 -11.23 -22.69
CA SER A 3 4.68 -11.22 -22.19
C SER A 3 4.65 -10.47 -20.86
N ASN A 4 3.71 -9.54 -20.71
CA ASN A 4 3.47 -8.85 -19.44
C ASN A 4 3.38 -9.88 -18.30
N LYS A 5 4.14 -9.65 -17.21
CA LYS A 5 4.14 -10.54 -16.05
C LYS A 5 2.94 -10.26 -15.16
N VAL A 6 2.44 -9.02 -15.16
CA VAL A 6 1.22 -8.64 -14.42
C VAL A 6 0.00 -9.16 -15.16
N THR A 7 -0.83 -9.92 -14.45
CA THR A 7 -2.07 -10.53 -14.97
C THR A 7 -3.33 -9.80 -14.52
N GLU A 8 -3.31 -9.25 -13.31
CA GLU A 8 -4.45 -8.56 -12.71
C GLU A 8 -3.94 -7.53 -11.69
N ILE A 9 -4.65 -6.41 -11.59
CA ILE A 9 -4.49 -5.43 -10.52
C ILE A 9 -5.83 -5.24 -9.82
N ILE A 10 -5.83 -5.23 -8.49
CA ILE A 10 -7.03 -5.05 -7.67
C ILE A 10 -6.78 -3.86 -6.75
N PHE A 11 -7.63 -2.85 -6.85
CA PHE A 11 -7.61 -1.72 -5.93
C PHE A 11 -8.21 -2.15 -4.59
N LEU A 12 -7.35 -2.33 -3.59
CA LEU A 12 -7.78 -2.66 -2.23
C LEU A 12 -8.38 -1.43 -1.53
N GLY A 13 -7.94 -0.23 -1.91
CA GLY A 13 -8.57 1.04 -1.59
C GLY A 13 -8.13 2.16 -2.53
N THR A 14 -8.93 3.22 -2.58
CA THR A 14 -8.79 4.37 -3.51
C THR A 14 -9.19 5.69 -2.84
N GLY A 15 -9.19 5.71 -1.51
CA GLY A 15 -9.56 6.85 -0.68
C GLY A 15 -8.34 7.54 -0.11
N THR A 16 -8.56 8.74 0.44
CA THR A 16 -7.50 9.50 1.10
C THR A 16 -7.03 8.82 2.39
N SER A 17 -6.12 9.46 3.11
CA SER A 17 -5.68 9.02 4.43
C SER A 17 -6.83 8.80 5.41
N SER A 18 -7.95 9.52 5.29
CA SER A 18 -9.14 9.33 6.13
C SER A 18 -10.17 8.35 5.56
N GLY A 19 -10.02 7.97 4.29
CA GLY A 19 -11.03 7.23 3.54
C GLY A 19 -12.28 8.06 3.25
N VAL A 20 -13.30 7.41 2.69
CA VAL A 20 -14.64 7.95 2.48
C VAL A 20 -15.64 6.87 2.92
N PRO A 21 -16.67 7.20 3.71
CA PRO A 21 -17.01 8.54 4.22
C PRO A 21 -16.06 9.00 5.34
N VAL A 22 -16.08 10.30 5.65
CA VAL A 22 -15.46 10.84 6.87
C VAL A 22 -16.53 11.11 7.93
N ILE A 23 -16.23 10.79 9.19
CA ILE A 23 -17.20 10.87 10.29
C ILE A 23 -17.80 12.27 10.42
N ALA A 24 -16.97 13.32 10.32
CA ALA A 24 -17.42 14.70 10.40
C ALA A 24 -18.58 14.99 9.44
N CYS A 25 -18.46 14.57 8.16
CA CYS A 25 -19.50 14.78 7.17
C CYS A 25 -20.78 13.97 7.40
N LEU A 26 -20.71 12.82 8.07
CA LEU A 26 -21.90 12.00 8.34
C LEU A 26 -22.68 12.48 9.56
N THR A 27 -22.01 13.18 10.48
CA THR A 27 -22.59 13.58 11.76
C THR A 27 -22.85 15.08 11.86
N ASP A 28 -22.43 15.87 10.87
CA ASP A 28 -22.67 17.30 10.84
C ASP A 28 -24.17 17.58 10.62
N PRO A 29 -24.86 18.25 11.57
CA PRO A 29 -26.28 18.55 11.43
C PRO A 29 -26.57 19.64 10.40
N GLU A 30 -25.57 20.45 10.03
CA GLU A 30 -25.69 21.60 9.13
C GLU A 30 -25.09 21.31 7.74
N GLN A 31 -24.14 20.36 7.64
CA GLN A 31 -23.47 19.99 6.40
C GLN A 31 -23.86 18.59 5.91
N ASN A 32 -24.36 18.51 4.68
CA ASN A 32 -24.66 17.25 4.00
C ASN A 32 -23.74 17.05 2.80
N CYS A 33 -22.53 16.54 3.03
CA CYS A 33 -21.62 16.19 1.94
C CYS A 33 -22.22 15.06 1.10
N GLU A 34 -22.62 15.36 -0.14
CA GLU A 34 -23.31 14.43 -1.05
C GLU A 34 -22.57 13.10 -1.18
N THR A 35 -21.24 13.15 -1.37
CA THR A 35 -20.41 11.94 -1.51
C THR A 35 -20.42 11.10 -0.24
N CYS A 36 -20.22 11.69 0.95
CA CYS A 36 -20.22 10.94 2.20
C CYS A 36 -21.62 10.39 2.51
N MET A 37 -22.66 11.19 2.34
CA MET A 37 -24.04 10.75 2.58
C MET A 37 -24.46 9.61 1.64
N SER A 38 -23.99 9.62 0.39
CA SER A 38 -24.28 8.53 -0.56
C SER A 38 -23.80 7.16 -0.05
N THR A 39 -22.74 7.10 0.76
CA THR A 39 -22.19 5.84 1.28
C THR A 39 -23.14 5.08 2.22
N LEU A 40 -24.20 5.74 2.70
CA LEU A 40 -25.25 5.12 3.51
C LEU A 40 -26.31 4.39 2.66
N THR A 41 -26.18 4.41 1.34
CA THR A 41 -27.10 3.78 0.38
C THR A 41 -26.38 2.66 -0.39
N PRO A 42 -27.10 1.61 -0.85
CA PRO A 42 -26.51 0.57 -1.69
C PRO A 42 -25.87 1.12 -2.98
N GLU A 43 -26.50 2.12 -3.61
CA GLU A 43 -26.02 2.71 -4.86
C GLU A 43 -24.71 3.48 -4.66
N GLY A 44 -24.51 4.05 -3.47
CA GLY A 44 -23.29 4.76 -3.10
C GLY A 44 -22.18 3.89 -2.52
N GLU A 45 -22.28 2.55 -2.55
CA GLU A 45 -21.19 1.66 -2.08
C GLU A 45 -19.86 1.95 -2.80
N VAL A 46 -19.92 2.39 -4.07
CA VAL A 46 -18.75 2.80 -4.87
C VAL A 46 -17.99 3.99 -4.27
N ASN A 47 -18.67 4.79 -3.42
CA ASN A 47 -18.07 5.91 -2.71
C ASN A 47 -17.50 5.52 -1.33
N VAL A 48 -17.67 4.27 -0.90
CA VAL A 48 -16.96 3.72 0.28
C VAL A 48 -15.51 3.42 -0.13
N ARG A 49 -14.60 4.34 0.19
CA ARG A 49 -13.20 4.28 -0.22
C ARG A 49 -12.29 4.06 0.98
N ARG A 50 -11.60 2.94 1.00
CA ARG A 50 -10.56 2.59 1.98
C ARG A 50 -9.24 3.29 1.63
N ASN A 51 -8.26 3.28 2.53
CA ASN A 51 -6.94 3.84 2.26
C ASN A 51 -6.33 3.20 1.00
N THR A 52 -5.63 4.04 0.24
CA THR A 52 -4.99 3.64 -1.01
C THR A 52 -4.09 2.42 -0.80
N SER A 53 -4.32 1.39 -1.61
CA SER A 53 -3.55 0.15 -1.60
C SER A 53 -3.86 -0.65 -2.86
N LEU A 54 -2.86 -1.31 -3.42
CA LEU A 54 -2.96 -2.05 -4.68
C LEU A 54 -2.47 -3.48 -4.49
N LEU A 55 -3.25 -4.46 -4.93
CA LEU A 55 -2.79 -5.83 -5.10
C LEU A 55 -2.43 -6.07 -6.56
N VAL A 56 -1.17 -6.44 -6.80
CA VAL A 56 -0.62 -6.80 -8.10
C VAL A 56 -0.46 -8.30 -8.17
N ARG A 57 -1.09 -8.93 -9.16
CA ARG A 57 -1.02 -10.39 -9.38
C ARG A 57 -0.12 -10.72 -10.55
N VAL A 58 0.93 -11.50 -10.28
CA VAL A 58 2.04 -11.72 -11.20
C VAL A 58 2.18 -13.20 -11.54
N ASN A 59 2.31 -13.54 -12.82
CA ASN A 59 2.72 -14.88 -13.23
C ASN A 59 4.20 -15.08 -12.91
N HIS A 60 4.49 -16.03 -12.03
CA HIS A 60 5.86 -16.39 -11.67
C HIS A 60 6.37 -17.56 -12.53
N GLU A 61 7.69 -17.68 -12.65
CA GLU A 61 8.36 -18.67 -13.52
C GLU A 61 8.13 -20.12 -13.05
N ASP A 62 7.75 -20.30 -11.79
CA ASP A 62 7.35 -21.61 -11.22
C ASP A 62 5.90 -22.01 -11.53
N GLY A 63 5.19 -21.21 -12.35
CA GLY A 63 3.83 -21.50 -12.81
C GLY A 63 2.72 -21.10 -11.84
N ARG A 64 3.05 -20.50 -10.69
CA ARG A 64 2.07 -19.98 -9.72
C ARG A 64 1.89 -18.46 -9.87
N VAL A 65 0.69 -17.98 -9.58
CA VAL A 65 0.41 -16.54 -9.47
C VAL A 65 0.83 -16.03 -8.09
N ARG A 66 1.55 -14.92 -8.05
CA ARG A 66 2.03 -14.25 -6.83
C ARG A 66 1.20 -13.00 -6.53
N ASN A 67 0.94 -12.75 -5.26
CA ASN A 67 0.17 -11.63 -4.73
C ASN A 67 1.12 -10.63 -4.06
N ILE A 68 1.41 -9.53 -4.75
CA ILE A 68 2.25 -8.44 -4.24
C ILE A 68 1.35 -7.28 -3.87
N VAL A 69 1.32 -6.88 -2.61
CA VAL A 69 0.57 -5.71 -2.14
C VAL A 69 1.47 -4.48 -2.11
N ILE A 70 0.96 -3.34 -2.57
CA ILE A 70 1.56 -2.02 -2.35
C ILE A 70 0.72 -1.32 -1.28
N ASP A 71 1.37 -1.00 -0.16
CA ASP A 71 0.84 -0.42 1.07
C ASP A 71 -0.17 -1.26 1.85
N CYS A 72 -0.03 -1.22 3.18
CA CYS A 72 -0.86 -1.91 4.16
C CYS A 72 -1.33 -0.91 5.24
N GLY A 73 -2.27 -0.05 4.86
CA GLY A 73 -2.83 0.98 5.73
C GLY A 73 -3.80 0.47 6.81
N LYS A 74 -4.26 1.38 7.67
CA LYS A 74 -5.24 1.10 8.75
C LYS A 74 -6.57 0.47 8.32
N THR A 75 -6.91 0.51 7.03
CA THR A 75 -8.13 -0.12 6.48
C THR A 75 -7.87 -1.42 5.72
N PHE A 76 -6.61 -1.89 5.67
CA PHE A 76 -6.20 -3.08 4.93
C PHE A 76 -6.97 -4.32 5.36
N TYR A 77 -7.13 -4.57 6.66
CA TYR A 77 -7.86 -5.74 7.16
C TYR A 77 -9.29 -5.81 6.59
N VAL A 78 -10.00 -4.68 6.55
CA VAL A 78 -11.35 -4.60 5.97
C VAL A 78 -11.32 -4.83 4.46
N SER A 79 -10.30 -4.30 3.76
CA SER A 79 -10.08 -4.61 2.34
C SER A 79 -9.86 -6.10 2.12
N ALA A 80 -9.05 -6.73 2.96
CA ALA A 80 -8.73 -8.15 2.84
C ALA A 80 -9.96 -9.02 3.10
N LEU A 81 -10.77 -8.73 4.13
CA LEU A 81 -12.03 -9.44 4.38
C LEU A 81 -12.99 -9.40 3.17
N LYS A 82 -12.99 -8.31 2.40
CA LYS A 82 -13.79 -8.20 1.16
C LYS A 82 -13.12 -8.95 -0.01
N TRP A 83 -11.86 -8.65 -0.29
CA TRP A 83 -11.22 -9.04 -1.55
C TRP A 83 -10.57 -10.43 -1.52
N TRP A 84 -10.06 -10.90 -0.38
CA TRP A 84 -9.43 -12.23 -0.30
C TRP A 84 -10.42 -13.35 -0.62
N PRO A 85 -11.59 -13.43 0.05
CA PRO A 85 -12.58 -14.45 -0.26
C PRO A 85 -13.11 -14.33 -1.69
N TYR A 86 -13.39 -13.11 -2.15
CA TYR A 86 -13.95 -12.85 -3.47
C TYR A 86 -13.03 -13.31 -4.61
N HIS A 87 -11.74 -12.99 -4.53
CA HIS A 87 -10.74 -13.39 -5.53
C HIS A 87 -10.07 -14.74 -5.22
N LYS A 88 -10.52 -15.45 -4.18
CA LYS A 88 -9.96 -16.73 -3.70
C LYS A 88 -8.46 -16.64 -3.42
N LEU A 89 -8.04 -15.51 -2.86
CA LEU A 89 -6.66 -15.26 -2.46
C LEU A 89 -6.39 -15.96 -1.13
N ARG A 90 -5.13 -16.30 -0.90
CA ARG A 90 -4.69 -16.93 0.36
C ARG A 90 -3.41 -16.29 0.87
N GLN A 91 -2.32 -16.42 0.13
CA GLN A 91 -0.99 -15.95 0.55
C GLN A 91 -0.76 -14.49 0.16
N LEU A 92 0.10 -13.82 0.94
CA LEU A 92 0.73 -12.54 0.65
C LEU A 92 2.20 -12.83 0.32
N ASP A 93 2.55 -12.86 -0.96
CA ASP A 93 3.90 -13.23 -1.36
C ASP A 93 4.91 -12.09 -1.13
N ALA A 94 4.45 -10.83 -1.18
CA ALA A 94 5.22 -9.68 -0.74
C ALA A 94 4.33 -8.48 -0.43
N ILE A 95 4.85 -7.56 0.39
CA ILE A 95 4.31 -6.22 0.57
C ILE A 95 5.41 -5.21 0.28
N ILE A 96 5.09 -4.17 -0.47
CA ILE A 96 5.97 -3.02 -0.73
C ILE A 96 5.34 -1.80 -0.04
N LEU A 97 6.08 -1.13 0.83
CA LEU A 97 5.62 0.08 1.53
C LEU A 97 6.23 1.32 0.87
N THR A 98 5.37 2.24 0.44
CA THR A 98 5.75 3.45 -0.30
C THR A 98 6.36 4.51 0.61
N HIS A 99 5.78 4.71 1.79
CA HIS A 99 6.17 5.75 2.76
C HIS A 99 5.61 5.46 4.17
N PRO A 100 6.10 6.12 5.24
CA PRO A 100 5.73 5.80 6.62
C PRO A 100 4.50 6.53 7.19
N HIS A 101 3.52 6.95 6.38
CA HIS A 101 2.27 7.46 6.94
C HIS A 101 1.32 6.33 7.37
N ALA A 102 0.45 6.64 8.32
CA ALA A 102 -0.46 5.69 8.96
C ALA A 102 -1.39 4.95 7.97
N ASP A 103 -1.84 5.64 6.94
CA ASP A 103 -2.64 5.11 5.85
C ASP A 103 -1.87 4.20 4.89
N ALA A 104 -0.55 4.10 5.00
CA ALA A 104 0.28 3.15 4.27
C ALA A 104 0.81 1.99 5.13
N ILE A 105 0.96 2.17 6.46
CA ILE A 105 1.65 1.17 7.31
C ILE A 105 0.86 0.66 8.53
N ASN A 106 -0.23 1.30 8.95
CA ASN A 106 -0.87 0.92 10.23
C ASN A 106 -1.69 -0.38 10.19
N GLY A 107 -1.82 -1.02 9.03
CA GLY A 107 -2.41 -2.36 8.90
C GLY A 107 -1.40 -3.49 9.12
N LEU A 108 -0.12 -3.18 9.34
CA LEU A 108 0.93 -4.20 9.52
C LEU A 108 0.64 -5.16 10.68
N ASP A 109 0.03 -4.69 11.78
CA ASP A 109 -0.27 -5.57 12.91
C ASP A 109 -1.34 -6.64 12.58
N ASP A 110 -2.29 -6.31 11.70
CA ASP A 110 -3.36 -7.24 11.26
C ASP A 110 -2.81 -8.42 10.45
N LEU A 111 -1.59 -8.30 9.90
CA LEU A 111 -0.94 -9.35 9.12
C LEU A 111 -0.56 -10.58 9.95
N ARG A 112 -0.66 -10.50 11.29
CA ARG A 112 -0.66 -11.68 12.17
C ARG A 112 -1.63 -12.76 11.68
N ALA A 113 -2.76 -12.39 11.07
CA ALA A 113 -3.73 -13.34 10.54
C ALA A 113 -3.17 -14.24 9.43
N TRP A 114 -2.09 -13.83 8.75
CA TRP A 114 -1.40 -14.62 7.73
C TRP A 114 -0.28 -15.50 8.29
N THR A 115 0.36 -15.09 9.39
CA THR A 115 1.50 -15.83 9.96
C THR A 115 1.16 -16.63 11.20
N LEU A 116 -0.06 -16.46 11.73
CA LEU A 116 -0.55 -17.14 12.93
C LEU A 116 -0.41 -18.66 12.78
N ASN A 117 0.37 -19.26 13.68
CA ASN A 117 0.66 -20.70 13.70
C ASN A 117 1.17 -21.26 12.36
N LYS A 118 1.68 -20.38 11.47
CA LYS A 118 2.15 -20.72 10.12
C LYS A 118 1.08 -21.41 9.25
N VAL A 119 -0.22 -21.16 9.52
CA VAL A 119 -1.35 -21.82 8.82
C VAL A 119 -1.50 -21.37 7.36
N ILE A 120 -1.15 -20.12 7.06
CA ILE A 120 -1.15 -19.58 5.69
C ILE A 120 0.29 -19.47 5.17
N GLN A 121 1.19 -18.87 5.94
CA GLN A 121 2.61 -18.74 5.60
C GLN A 121 3.46 -18.53 6.86
N GLU A 122 4.76 -18.78 6.75
CA GLU A 122 5.69 -18.64 7.89
C GLU A 122 6.03 -17.18 8.20
N TYR A 123 6.21 -16.37 7.17
CA TYR A 123 6.50 -14.94 7.26
C TYR A 123 6.01 -14.22 6.00
N ILE A 124 5.98 -12.89 6.03
CA ILE A 124 5.69 -12.04 4.87
C ILE A 124 6.94 -11.21 4.53
N PRO A 125 7.47 -11.29 3.30
CA PRO A 125 8.49 -10.36 2.82
C PRO A 125 7.94 -8.93 2.73
N ILE A 126 8.57 -7.98 3.42
CA ILE A 126 8.24 -6.56 3.38
C ILE A 126 9.40 -5.80 2.74
N TYR A 127 9.12 -5.04 1.68
CA TYR A 127 10.08 -4.21 0.96
C TYR A 127 9.80 -2.74 1.26
N LEU A 128 10.81 -2.03 1.76
CA LEU A 128 10.65 -0.65 2.22
C LEU A 128 11.99 0.06 2.29
N THR A 129 11.97 1.40 2.29
CA THR A 129 13.19 2.18 2.50
C THR A 129 13.63 2.11 3.97
N ASN A 130 14.90 2.44 4.23
CA ASN A 130 15.39 2.51 5.61
C ASN A 130 14.61 3.54 6.45
N ASN A 131 14.24 4.68 5.87
CA ASN A 131 13.43 5.69 6.56
C ASN A 131 12.07 5.14 6.98
N THR A 132 11.40 4.39 6.09
CA THR A 132 10.13 3.73 6.40
C THR A 132 10.31 2.70 7.52
N LEU A 133 11.38 1.90 7.49
CA LEU A 133 11.65 0.91 8.54
C LEU A 133 11.88 1.55 9.91
N GLU A 134 12.61 2.66 9.99
CA GLU A 134 12.83 3.37 11.26
C GLU A 134 11.52 3.94 11.84
N ALA A 135 10.62 4.43 10.98
CA ALA A 135 9.29 4.83 11.42
C ALA A 135 8.49 3.63 11.93
N VAL A 136 8.47 2.51 11.20
CA VAL A 136 7.80 1.27 11.64
C VAL A 136 8.35 0.79 12.98
N LYS A 137 9.67 0.84 13.21
CA LYS A 137 10.28 0.52 14.52
C LYS A 137 9.78 1.42 15.64
N THR A 138 9.56 2.69 15.34
CA THR A 138 9.08 3.69 16.32
C THR A 138 7.61 3.46 16.67
N LEU A 139 6.77 3.17 15.67
CA LEU A 139 5.33 2.95 15.84
C LEU A 139 5.00 1.56 16.40
N PHE A 140 5.70 0.53 15.92
CA PHE A 140 5.46 -0.88 16.21
C PHE A 140 6.75 -1.60 16.62
N PRO A 141 7.39 -1.21 17.74
CA PRO A 141 8.68 -1.76 18.15
C PRO A 141 8.66 -3.29 18.26
N TYR A 142 7.56 -3.85 18.76
CA TYR A 142 7.37 -5.29 18.96
C TYR A 142 7.23 -6.10 17.66
N ILE A 143 6.81 -5.46 16.56
CA ILE A 143 6.70 -6.09 15.24
C ILE A 143 8.09 -6.26 14.61
N VAL A 144 9.01 -5.35 14.92
CA VAL A 144 10.38 -5.38 14.39
C VAL A 144 11.34 -6.16 15.30
N ASP A 145 11.17 -6.00 16.62
CA ASP A 145 11.94 -6.72 17.65
C ASP A 145 10.99 -7.38 18.65
N ALA A 146 10.82 -8.70 18.51
CA ALA A 146 9.94 -9.49 19.36
C ALA A 146 10.30 -9.42 20.86
N LYS A 147 11.53 -9.00 21.23
CA LYS A 147 11.90 -8.77 22.65
C LYS A 147 11.14 -7.62 23.29
N GLN A 148 10.58 -6.73 22.48
CA GLN A 148 9.77 -5.59 22.93
C GLN A 148 8.28 -5.92 23.04
N ALA A 149 7.89 -7.15 22.71
CA ALA A 149 6.52 -7.61 22.91
C ALA A 149 6.19 -7.77 24.39
N THR A 150 4.93 -7.49 24.75
CA THR A 150 4.42 -7.69 26.10
C THR A 150 3.36 -8.79 26.09
N GLY A 151 3.44 -9.73 27.04
CA GLY A 151 2.49 -10.83 27.15
C GLY A 151 2.71 -11.97 26.15
N GLY A 152 1.66 -12.78 25.94
CA GLY A 152 1.69 -13.99 25.10
C GLY A 152 0.83 -13.90 23.83
N GLY A 153 0.50 -12.69 23.39
CA GLY A 153 -0.21 -12.51 22.11
C GLY A 153 0.68 -12.89 20.93
N ASP A 154 0.08 -13.38 19.86
CA ASP A 154 0.81 -13.68 18.62
C ASP A 154 1.47 -12.41 18.05
N LEU A 155 2.43 -12.55 17.14
CA LEU A 155 3.03 -11.43 16.43
C LEU A 155 3.03 -11.73 14.93
N PRO A 156 2.88 -10.72 14.06
CA PRO A 156 3.19 -10.92 12.67
C PRO A 156 4.66 -11.30 12.50
N ALA A 157 4.95 -12.20 11.58
CA ALA A 157 6.32 -12.60 11.23
C ALA A 157 6.70 -11.98 9.89
N PHE A 158 7.74 -11.15 9.88
CA PHE A 158 8.18 -10.42 8.69
C PHE A 158 9.64 -10.70 8.35
N GLN A 159 9.91 -10.73 7.04
CA GLN A 159 11.26 -10.62 6.50
C GLN A 159 11.43 -9.22 5.92
N TRP A 160 12.22 -8.37 6.58
CA TRP A 160 12.49 -7.00 6.14
C TRP A 160 13.53 -6.96 5.02
N ASN A 161 13.19 -6.35 3.90
CA ASN A 161 14.05 -6.18 2.74
C ASN A 161 14.19 -4.68 2.44
N LEU A 162 15.39 -4.13 2.63
CA LEU A 162 15.65 -2.72 2.34
C LEU A 162 15.75 -2.49 0.84
N ILE A 163 15.05 -1.47 0.34
CA ILE A 163 15.16 -1.00 -1.04
C ILE A 163 15.90 0.34 -1.11
N ASP A 164 16.61 0.56 -2.21
CA ASP A 164 17.15 1.87 -2.57
C ASP A 164 16.09 2.61 -3.40
N PRO A 165 15.62 3.80 -2.97
CA PRO A 165 14.58 4.54 -3.68
C PRO A 165 15.01 5.08 -5.05
N ASN A 166 16.27 4.84 -5.47
CA ASN A 166 16.80 5.26 -6.77
C ASN A 166 17.21 4.10 -7.67
N ARG A 167 17.08 2.84 -7.23
CA ARG A 167 17.53 1.67 -7.99
C ARG A 167 16.41 0.65 -8.16
N PRO A 168 16.25 0.06 -9.36
CA PRO A 168 15.32 -1.03 -9.56
C PRO A 168 15.61 -2.21 -8.64
N PHE A 169 14.55 -2.90 -8.24
CA PHE A 169 14.59 -4.13 -7.46
C PHE A 169 13.56 -5.12 -7.99
N THR A 170 13.75 -6.41 -7.69
CA THR A 170 12.84 -7.46 -8.15
C THR A 170 12.14 -8.09 -6.96
N VAL A 171 10.82 -8.26 -7.09
CA VAL A 171 9.97 -8.96 -6.11
C VAL A 171 9.19 -10.02 -6.87
N GLU A 172 9.35 -11.29 -6.47
CA GLU A 172 8.64 -12.40 -7.10
C GLU A 172 8.72 -12.37 -8.64
N GLY A 173 9.92 -12.14 -9.17
CA GLY A 173 10.19 -12.08 -10.61
C GLY A 173 9.69 -10.83 -11.35
N LEU A 174 9.00 -9.90 -10.68
CA LEU A 174 8.59 -8.61 -11.25
C LEU A 174 9.59 -7.51 -10.84
N GLU A 175 10.12 -6.80 -11.84
CA GLU A 175 10.96 -5.63 -11.61
C GLU A 175 10.11 -4.41 -11.28
N PHE A 176 10.46 -3.74 -10.19
CA PHE A 176 9.93 -2.46 -9.76
C PHE A 176 11.01 -1.40 -9.92
N ILE A 177 10.68 -0.34 -10.66
CA ILE A 177 11.50 0.86 -10.82
C ILE A 177 10.94 1.92 -9.86
N PRO A 178 11.70 2.30 -8.81
CA PRO A 178 11.30 3.37 -7.91
C PRO A 178 11.15 4.72 -8.61
N LEU A 179 10.15 5.48 -8.18
CA LEU A 179 9.80 6.82 -8.63
C LEU A 179 9.67 7.73 -7.40
N PRO A 180 10.78 8.23 -6.83
CA PRO A 180 10.73 9.16 -5.71
C PRO A 180 10.12 10.51 -6.15
N VAL A 181 8.98 10.88 -5.57
CA VAL A 181 8.28 12.14 -5.86
C VAL A 181 8.08 12.94 -4.57
N HIS A 182 7.62 14.18 -4.69
CA HIS A 182 7.32 15.01 -3.54
C HIS A 182 5.89 14.74 -3.06
N HIS A 183 5.76 14.55 -1.75
CA HIS A 183 4.50 14.38 -1.01
C HIS A 183 4.42 15.42 0.12
N GLY A 184 4.32 16.68 -0.27
CA GLY A 184 4.39 17.83 0.62
C GLY A 184 5.83 18.16 1.03
N LYS A 185 5.99 18.63 2.27
CA LYS A 185 7.28 19.06 2.82
C LYS A 185 7.33 18.86 4.32
N TYR A 186 8.54 18.68 4.85
CA TYR A 186 8.78 18.78 6.28
C TYR A 186 8.57 20.24 6.74
N PHE A 187 7.70 20.48 7.71
CA PHE A 187 7.47 21.85 8.21
C PHE A 187 8.67 22.44 8.95
N THR A 188 9.56 21.60 9.47
CA THR A 188 10.76 22.02 10.21
C THR A 188 11.91 22.48 9.32
N THR A 189 12.10 21.82 8.17
CA THR A 189 13.22 22.10 7.25
C THR A 189 12.77 22.72 5.93
N ASN A 190 11.47 22.68 5.64
CA ASN A 190 10.86 23.08 4.36
C ASN A 190 11.32 22.23 3.16
N GLU A 191 12.07 21.15 3.40
CA GLU A 191 12.50 20.19 2.38
C GLU A 191 11.34 19.30 1.93
N PRO A 192 11.31 18.85 0.66
CA PRO A 192 10.30 17.91 0.18
C PRO A 192 10.26 16.65 1.03
N TYR A 193 9.04 16.23 1.38
CA TYR A 193 8.83 14.90 1.94
C TYR A 193 8.73 13.91 0.79
N ILE A 194 9.43 12.79 0.86
CA ILE A 194 9.57 11.87 -0.27
C ILE A 194 8.61 10.69 -0.12
N TYR A 195 7.76 10.52 -1.12
CA TYR A 195 7.00 9.30 -1.37
C TYR A 195 7.69 8.52 -2.50
N VAL A 196 7.73 7.19 -2.40
CA VAL A 196 8.29 6.34 -3.46
C VAL A 196 7.16 5.64 -4.20
N GLY A 197 6.84 6.14 -5.40
CA GLY A 197 5.99 5.44 -6.35
C GLY A 197 6.75 4.36 -7.10
N PHE A 198 6.06 3.59 -7.94
CA PHE A 198 6.69 2.52 -8.69
C PHE A 198 6.18 2.44 -10.12
N LYS A 199 7.11 2.16 -11.04
CA LYS A 199 6.79 1.62 -12.36
C LYS A 199 7.16 0.15 -12.42
N PHE A 200 6.26 -0.67 -12.91
CA PHE A 200 6.46 -2.10 -13.07
C PHE A 200 5.64 -2.57 -14.27
N ASP A 201 6.22 -3.47 -15.08
CA ASP A 201 5.62 -3.87 -16.36
C ASP A 201 5.25 -2.61 -17.20
N ASN A 202 3.99 -2.45 -17.61
CA ASN A 202 3.48 -1.27 -18.31
C ASN A 202 2.62 -0.35 -17.41
N ILE A 203 2.82 -0.41 -16.09
CA ILE A 203 1.99 0.25 -15.09
C ILE A 203 2.85 1.22 -14.28
N THR A 204 2.31 2.41 -14.00
CA THR A 204 2.86 3.34 -13.03
C THR A 204 1.84 3.59 -11.92
N TYR A 205 2.31 3.55 -10.67
CA TYR A 205 1.54 3.77 -9.46
C TYR A 205 2.19 4.83 -8.57
N ILE A 206 1.52 5.98 -8.45
CA ILE A 206 1.93 7.13 -7.62
C ILE A 206 0.69 7.63 -6.87
N SER A 207 0.43 7.12 -5.67
CA SER A 207 -0.82 7.40 -4.94
C SER A 207 -0.82 8.68 -4.11
N ASP A 208 0.37 9.13 -3.69
CA ASP A 208 0.55 10.25 -2.78
C ASP A 208 1.61 11.18 -3.34
N CYS A 209 1.18 12.28 -3.96
CA CYS A 209 2.10 13.17 -4.66
C CYS A 209 1.53 14.56 -4.87
N ASN A 210 2.29 15.59 -4.51
CA ASN A 210 1.99 16.98 -4.88
C ASN A 210 2.88 17.51 -6.01
N PHE A 211 4.03 16.88 -6.29
CA PHE A 211 4.92 17.28 -7.38
C PHE A 211 5.81 16.13 -7.86
N ILE A 212 5.88 15.94 -9.18
CA ILE A 212 6.71 14.93 -9.84
C ILE A 212 7.91 15.62 -10.50
N PRO A 213 9.15 15.32 -10.08
CA PRO A 213 10.36 15.84 -10.73
C PRO A 213 10.47 15.40 -12.20
N GLU A 214 11.11 16.22 -13.04
CA GLU A 214 11.21 16.01 -14.50
C GLU A 214 11.93 14.70 -14.88
N ASP A 215 12.99 14.35 -14.13
CA ASP A 215 13.73 13.11 -14.34
C ASP A 215 12.87 11.87 -14.00
N ILE A 216 11.92 12.01 -13.08
CA ILE A 216 10.95 10.98 -12.73
C ILE A 216 9.82 10.93 -13.75
N LEU A 217 9.35 12.08 -14.23
CA LEU A 217 8.34 12.15 -15.30
C LEU A 217 8.81 11.41 -16.55
N THR A 218 10.10 11.54 -16.89
CA THR A 218 10.73 10.79 -17.99
C THR A 218 10.63 9.27 -17.80
N LYS A 219 10.80 8.77 -16.57
CA LYS A 219 10.66 7.34 -16.24
C LYS A 219 9.21 6.85 -16.36
N VAL A 220 8.23 7.71 -16.10
CA VAL A 220 6.81 7.40 -16.23
C VAL A 220 6.39 7.18 -17.68
N GLN A 221 7.02 7.85 -18.64
CA GLN A 221 6.69 7.76 -20.08
C GLN A 221 6.65 6.31 -20.60
N GLY A 222 5.68 6.02 -21.46
CA GLY A 222 5.47 4.67 -22.02
C GLY A 222 4.65 3.72 -21.15
N SER A 223 4.23 4.13 -19.95
CA SER A 223 3.25 3.36 -19.18
C SER A 223 1.89 3.36 -19.89
N LYS A 224 1.26 2.19 -19.99
CA LYS A 224 -0.08 2.01 -20.55
C LYS A 224 -1.17 2.29 -19.53
N ILE A 225 -0.87 2.07 -18.26
CA ILE A 225 -1.75 2.37 -17.13
C ILE A 225 -1.00 3.32 -16.21
N LEU A 226 -1.61 4.47 -15.91
CA LEU A 226 -1.11 5.44 -14.94
C LEU A 226 -2.14 5.59 -13.83
N ILE A 227 -1.74 5.27 -12.61
CA ILE A 227 -2.52 5.43 -11.39
C ILE A 227 -1.85 6.57 -10.61
N LEU A 228 -2.60 7.65 -10.38
CA LEU A 228 -2.08 8.92 -9.88
C LEU A 228 -2.96 9.49 -8.76
N ASP A 229 -2.32 10.18 -7.82
CA ASP A 229 -2.97 11.12 -6.89
C ASP A 229 -3.83 12.13 -7.66
N ALA A 230 -5.03 12.40 -7.13
CA ALA A 230 -5.96 13.41 -7.63
C ALA A 230 -6.78 14.03 -6.48
N LEU A 231 -6.14 14.30 -5.33
CA LEU A 231 -6.77 15.03 -4.24
C LEU A 231 -6.79 16.53 -4.54
N ASN A 232 -7.98 17.15 -4.48
CA ASN A 232 -8.11 18.60 -4.60
C ASN A 232 -7.83 19.26 -3.24
N CYS A 233 -6.74 20.00 -3.16
CA CYS A 233 -6.27 20.70 -1.96
C CYS A 233 -6.77 22.15 -1.92
#